data_AF-A0A453K6M7-F1
#
_entry.id   AF-A0A453K6M7-F1
#
_cell.length_a   1.000
_cell.length_b   1.000
_cell.length_c   1.000
_cell.angle_alpha   90.00
_cell.angle_beta   90.00
_cell.angle_gamma   90.00
#
_symmetry.space_group_name_H-M   'P 1'
#
loop_
_entity.id
_entity.type
_entity.pdbx_description
1 polymer ?
#
loop_
_entity_poly.entity_id
_entity_poly.type
_entity_poly.pdbx_seq_one_letter_code
_entity_poly.pdbx_strand_id
1 'polypeptide(L)'
;GWKAVSVHGDKAQHDRTKALSLFKEGKCPLMIATDVASRGLDIPDVEVVINYSFPLTTEDYVHRIGRTGRAGKKGVAHTFFTQADKVT
;
A
#
# COMPACT_ATOMS: atom_id res chain seq x y z
N GLY A 1 13.45 1.72 16.59
CA GLY A 1 12.88 2.17 15.31
C GLY A 1 12.07 1.06 14.69
N TRP A 2 11.21 1.36 13.71
CA TRP A 2 10.39 0.37 13.00
C TRP A 2 11.11 -0.14 11.73
N LYS A 3 10.93 -1.44 11.40
CA LYS A 3 11.46 -2.01 10.15
C LYS A 3 10.46 -1.76 9.02
N ALA A 4 10.93 -1.12 7.95
CA ALA A 4 10.10 -0.77 6.81
C ALA A 4 10.81 -1.05 5.49
N VAL A 5 10.03 -1.32 4.45
CA VAL A 5 10.49 -1.44 3.06
C VAL A 5 9.74 -0.45 2.17
N SER A 6 10.33 -0.09 1.03
CA SER A 6 9.70 0.77 0.03
C SER A 6 9.53 0.06 -1.31
N VAL A 7 8.42 0.36 -1.98
CA VAL A 7 8.10 -0.12 -3.33
C VAL A 7 7.64 1.07 -4.17
N HIS A 8 8.49 1.53 -5.09
CA HIS A 8 8.21 2.65 -6.00
C HIS A 8 8.80 2.36 -7.40
N GLY A 9 8.42 3.16 -8.39
CA GLY A 9 8.74 2.93 -9.81
C GLY A 9 10.24 2.91 -10.11
N ASP A 10 11.02 3.71 -9.38
CA ASP A 10 12.47 3.83 -9.59
C ASP A 10 13.29 2.67 -9.01
N LYS A 11 12.66 1.70 -8.32
CA LYS A 11 13.36 0.49 -7.86
C LYS A 11 13.42 -0.54 -8.98
N ALA A 12 14.57 -1.20 -9.12
CA ALA A 12 14.68 -2.36 -9.99
C ALA A 12 13.70 -3.48 -9.56
N GLN A 13 13.24 -4.28 -10.52
CA GLN A 13 12.26 -5.34 -10.23
C GLN A 13 12.73 -6.31 -9.15
N HIS A 14 14.03 -6.66 -9.12
CA HIS A 14 14.58 -7.55 -8.09
C HIS A 14 14.49 -6.95 -6.68
N ASP A 15 14.70 -5.64 -6.54
CA ASP A 15 14.56 -4.93 -5.26
C ASP A 15 13.10 -4.88 -4.81
N ARG A 16 12.16 -4.67 -5.74
CA ARG A 16 10.71 -4.73 -5.45
C ARG A 16 10.31 -6.11 -4.95
N THR A 17 10.75 -7.17 -5.61
CA THR A 17 10.48 -8.56 -5.21
C THR A 17 11.09 -8.87 -3.83
N LYS A 18 12.33 -8.43 -3.57
CA LYS A 18 12.99 -8.62 -2.27
C LYS A 18 12.25 -7.88 -1.15
N ALA A 19 11.86 -6.62 -1.36
CA ALA A 19 11.07 -5.85 -0.42
C ALA A 19 9.74 -6.56 -0.09
N LEU A 20 9.05 -7.05 -1.12
CA LEU A 20 7.80 -7.77 -0.97
C LEU A 20 7.95 -9.09 -0.20
N SER A 21 9.02 -9.85 -0.45
CA SER A 21 9.32 -11.07 0.33
C SER A 21 9.58 -10.75 1.81
N LEU A 22 10.37 -9.72 2.11
CA LEU A 22 10.61 -9.29 3.49
C LEU A 22 9.32 -8.86 4.21
N PHE A 23 8.39 -8.23 3.48
CA PHE A 23 7.08 -7.88 4.00
C PHE A 23 6.19 -9.11 4.22
N LYS A 24 6.09 -10.00 3.23
CA LYS A 24 5.32 -11.26 3.32
C LYS A 24 5.82 -12.17 4.45
N GLU A 25 7.12 -12.19 4.71
CA GLU A 25 7.74 -12.96 5.79
C GLU A 25 7.63 -12.27 7.17
N GLY A 26 7.05 -11.07 7.25
CA GLY A 26 6.93 -10.29 8.50
C GLY A 26 8.25 -9.71 9.02
N LYS A 27 9.37 -9.91 8.32
CA LYS A 27 10.69 -9.34 8.68
C LYS A 27 10.69 -7.82 8.65
N CYS A 28 9.91 -7.24 7.73
CA CYS A 28 9.62 -5.81 7.65
C CYS A 28 8.10 -5.62 7.59
N PRO A 29 7.41 -5.41 8.73
CA PRO A 29 5.94 -5.40 8.78
C PRO A 29 5.32 -4.11 8.23
N LEU A 30 6.13 -3.12 7.84
CA LEU A 30 5.66 -1.87 7.23
C LEU A 30 6.16 -1.79 5.78
N MET A 31 5.23 -1.53 4.85
CA MET A 31 5.56 -1.30 3.44
C MET A 31 5.00 0.05 3.01
N ILE A 32 5.87 0.91 2.46
CA ILE A 32 5.52 2.19 1.88
C ILE A 32 5.52 2.04 0.36
N ALA A 33 4.45 2.47 -0.30
CA ALA A 33 4.33 2.32 -1.75
C ALA A 33 3.65 3.51 -2.43
N THR A 34 3.96 3.68 -3.73
CA THR A 34 3.21 4.55 -4.64
C THR A 34 2.37 3.71 -5.62
N ASP A 35 1.27 4.28 -6.12
CA ASP A 35 0.29 3.54 -6.95
C ASP A 35 0.91 2.89 -8.18
N VAL A 36 1.78 3.62 -8.88
CA VAL A 36 2.47 3.18 -10.10
C VAL A 36 3.26 1.90 -9.86
N ALA A 37 3.87 1.76 -8.67
CA ALA A 37 4.75 0.63 -8.37
C ALA A 37 4.01 -0.60 -7.88
N SER A 38 2.75 -0.46 -7.46
CA SER A 38 1.92 -1.57 -6.99
C SER A 38 1.31 -2.38 -8.13
N ARG A 39 1.20 -1.82 -9.33
CA ARG A 39 0.63 -2.49 -10.49
C ARG A 39 1.55 -3.63 -10.94
N GLY A 40 1.01 -4.84 -11.02
CA GLY A 40 1.78 -6.05 -11.33
C GLY A 40 2.50 -6.68 -10.14
N LEU A 41 2.37 -6.13 -8.93
CA LEU A 41 2.84 -6.78 -7.71
C LEU A 41 1.68 -7.45 -6.97
N ASP A 42 1.85 -8.73 -6.67
CA ASP A 42 0.95 -9.48 -5.80
C ASP A 42 1.20 -9.11 -4.33
N ILE A 43 0.63 -7.97 -3.93
CA ILE A 43 0.61 -7.53 -2.53
C ILE A 43 -0.36 -8.43 -1.74
N PRO A 44 0.11 -9.04 -0.62
CA PRO A 44 -0.72 -9.94 0.17
C PRO A 44 -1.90 -9.19 0.81
N ASP A 45 -2.87 -9.94 1.31
CA ASP A 45 -3.92 -9.42 2.17
C ASP A 45 -3.29 -8.85 3.46
N VAL A 46 -3.48 -7.54 3.70
CA VAL A 46 -2.93 -6.82 4.85
C VAL A 46 -4.01 -6.52 5.87
N GLU A 47 -3.64 -6.39 7.14
CA GLU A 47 -4.58 -6.03 8.22
C GLU A 47 -5.01 -4.56 8.15
N VAL A 48 -4.08 -3.68 7.79
CA VAL A 48 -4.29 -2.23 7.76
C VAL A 48 -3.72 -1.60 6.50
N VAL A 49 -4.51 -0.72 5.88
CA VAL A 49 -4.07 0.19 4.82
C VAL A 49 -4.09 1.61 5.35
N ILE A 50 -3.00 2.36 5.15
CA ILE A 50 -2.91 3.78 5.49
C ILE A 50 -2.67 4.59 4.22
N ASN A 51 -3.67 5.37 3.80
CA ASN A 51 -3.52 6.36 2.75
C ASN A 51 -2.96 7.65 3.37
N TYR A 52 -1.64 7.82 3.29
CA TYR A 52 -0.97 9.02 3.81
C TYR A 52 -1.35 10.29 3.03
N SER A 53 -1.54 10.17 1.72
CA SER A 53 -2.10 11.21 0.85
C SER A 53 -3.35 10.65 0.17
N PHE A 54 -4.37 11.51 0.02
CA PHE A 54 -5.59 11.11 -0.66
C PHE A 54 -5.26 10.68 -2.10
N PRO A 55 -5.81 9.57 -2.60
CA PRO A 55 -5.59 9.11 -3.96
C PRO A 55 -6.09 10.14 -4.99
N LEU A 56 -5.44 10.20 -6.15
CA LEU A 56 -5.83 11.14 -7.22
C LEU A 56 -7.23 10.85 -7.78
N THR A 57 -7.66 9.60 -7.69
CA THR A 57 -8.98 9.15 -8.14
C THR A 57 -9.63 8.25 -7.10
N THR A 58 -10.96 8.20 -7.09
CA THR A 58 -11.73 7.26 -6.27
C THR A 58 -11.42 5.80 -6.63
N GLU A 59 -11.05 5.52 -7.89
CA GLU A 59 -10.69 4.18 -8.31
C GLU A 59 -9.35 3.73 -7.72
N ASP A 60 -8.35 4.63 -7.68
CA ASP A 60 -7.10 4.36 -6.96
C ASP A 60 -7.36 4.16 -5.46
N TYR A 61 -8.29 4.91 -4.86
CA TYR A 61 -8.72 4.67 -3.48
C TYR A 61 -9.24 3.25 -3.26
N VAL A 62 -10.19 2.81 -4.10
CA VAL A 62 -10.76 1.45 -4.03
C VAL A 62 -9.67 0.39 -4.19
N HIS A 63 -8.75 0.58 -5.15
CA HIS A 63 -7.63 -0.34 -5.37
C HIS A 63 -6.66 -0.44 -4.19
N ARG A 64 -6.39 0.68 -3.50
CA ARG A 64 -5.54 0.71 -2.30
C ARG A 64 -6.22 0.01 -1.13
N ILE A 65 -7.46 0.38 -0.80
CA ILE A 65 -8.15 -0.22 0.35
C ILE A 65 -8.51 -1.70 0.11
N GLY A 66 -8.67 -2.11 -1.15
CA GLY A 66 -8.90 -3.51 -1.53
C GLY A 66 -7.71 -4.45 -1.23
N ARG A 67 -6.63 -3.96 -0.61
CA ARG A 67 -5.53 -4.77 -0.08
C ARG A 67 -5.81 -5.31 1.32
N THR A 68 -6.83 -4.81 2.01
CA THR A 68 -7.28 -5.34 3.30
C THR A 68 -8.68 -5.93 3.22
N GLY A 69 -9.07 -6.71 4.24
CA GLY A 69 -10.44 -7.20 4.40
C GLY A 69 -10.88 -8.25 3.38
N ARG A 70 -9.94 -9.03 2.83
CA ARG A 70 -10.27 -10.08 1.84
C ARG A 70 -10.80 -11.35 2.51
N ALA A 71 -11.56 -12.15 1.75
CA ALA A 71 -12.04 -13.47 2.14
C ALA A 71 -12.77 -13.50 3.50
N GLY A 72 -13.59 -12.48 3.79
CA GLY A 72 -14.39 -12.39 5.02
C GLY A 72 -13.62 -11.95 6.27
N LYS A 73 -12.31 -11.65 6.15
CA LYS A 73 -11.55 -11.07 7.25
C LYS A 73 -11.94 -9.61 7.49
N LYS A 74 -11.80 -9.16 8.74
CA LYS A 74 -11.86 -7.74 9.06
C LYS A 74 -10.59 -7.06 8.56
N GLY A 75 -10.76 -5.87 8.00
CA GLY A 75 -9.67 -5.01 7.53
C GLY A 75 -9.95 -3.57 7.88
N VAL A 76 -8.90 -2.78 8.07
CA VAL A 76 -9.03 -1.36 8.40
C VAL A 76 -8.30 -0.51 7.37
N ALA A 77 -8.98 0.53 6.88
CA ALA A 77 -8.36 1.53 6.04
C ALA A 77 -8.49 2.91 6.70
N HIS A 78 -7.36 3.56 6.98
CA HIS A 78 -7.30 4.94 7.44
C HIS A 78 -6.81 5.83 6.30
N THR A 79 -7.47 6.96 6.11
CA THR A 79 -7.11 7.92 5.05
C THR A 79 -6.97 9.29 5.64
N PHE A 80 -5.81 9.90 5.42
CA PHE A 80 -5.63 11.31 5.69
C PHE A 80 -6.21 12.12 4.54
N PHE A 81 -6.97 13.15 4.90
CA PHE A 81 -7.65 14.02 3.96
C PHE A 81 -7.44 15.46 4.40
N THR A 82 -7.03 16.30 3.47
CA THR A 82 -6.73 17.72 3.69
C THR A 82 -7.58 18.57 2.76
N GLN A 83 -7.56 19.89 2.95
CA GLN A 83 -8.29 20.80 2.06
C GLN A 83 -7.78 20.75 0.61
N ALA A 84 -6.50 20.41 0.39
CA ALA A 84 -5.94 20.28 -0.95
C ALA A 84 -6.50 19.08 -1.72
N ASP A 85 -7.03 18.08 -1.02
CA ASP A 85 -7.60 16.86 -1.61
C ASP A 85 -9.08 17.04 -1.99
N LYS A 86 -9.69 18.16 -1.61
CA LYS A 86 -11.08 18.49 -1.93
C LYS A 86 -11.18 18.87 -3.40
N VAL A 87 -11.76 18.00 -4.22
CA VAL A 87 -12.17 18.33 -5.58
C VAL A 87 -13.17 19.49 -5.48
N THR A 88 -12.80 20.65 -6.01
CA THR A 88 -13.66 21.83 -6.07
C THR A 88 -14.30 21.89 -7.45
#